data_AF-A0A1H9WMK7-F1
#
_entry.id   AF-A0A1H9WMK7-F1
#
_cell.length_a   1.000
_cell.length_b   1.000
_cell.length_c   1.000
_cell.angle_alpha   90.00
_cell.angle_beta   90.00
_cell.angle_gamma   90.00
#
_symmetry.space_group_name_H-M   'P 1'
#
loop_
_entity.id
_entity.type
_entity.pdbx_description
1 polymer ?
#
loop_
_entity_poly.entity_id
_entity_poly.type
_entity_poly.pdbx_seq_one_letter_code
_entity_poly.pdbx_strand_id
1 'polypeptide(L)'
;MGLKINDEIKNIALGAALRPGDSYKAAAFGTLSSSSGLWALIFFGGALGGAIAGSANKNVFVIPTDNTIKLVQLGTWNTSKVEQVFDIPYGELTKVKHTKGSLGAHFIKFRVGKVSYRLTMTERGGKNLPGQKENAQIISQIFADIQKAQRAQKVKKAS
;
A
#
# COMPACT_ATOMS: atom_id res chain seq x y z
N MET A 1 2.77 -23.76 -7.38
CA MET A 1 2.42 -22.77 -8.42
C MET A 1 2.89 -21.39 -7.94
N GLY A 2 3.81 -20.74 -8.65
CA GLY A 2 4.26 -19.40 -8.29
C GLY A 2 3.18 -18.36 -8.62
N LEU A 3 2.99 -17.38 -7.72
CA LEU A 3 2.13 -16.23 -7.96
C LEU A 3 2.65 -15.47 -9.19
N LYS A 4 1.97 -15.58 -10.33
CA LYS A 4 2.32 -14.84 -11.54
C LYS A 4 1.68 -13.47 -11.44
N ILE A 5 2.41 -12.46 -10.97
CA ILE A 5 1.99 -11.06 -11.02
C ILE A 5 2.42 -10.49 -12.38
N ASN A 6 1.47 -9.94 -13.14
CA ASN A 6 1.63 -9.39 -14.49
C ASN A 6 0.75 -8.14 -14.68
N ASP A 7 0.75 -7.56 -15.89
CA ASP A 7 -0.07 -6.38 -16.20
C ASP A 7 -1.58 -6.63 -16.13
N GLU A 8 -2.06 -7.84 -16.43
CA GLU A 8 -3.49 -8.16 -16.32
C GLU A 8 -3.96 -8.01 -14.87
N ILE A 9 -3.20 -8.55 -13.91
CA ILE A 9 -3.52 -8.42 -12.49
C ILE A 9 -3.38 -6.98 -12.02
N LYS A 10 -2.40 -6.24 -12.52
CA LYS A 10 -2.27 -4.80 -12.26
C LYS A 10 -3.49 -4.04 -12.76
N ASN A 11 -4.00 -4.35 -13.95
CA ASN A 11 -5.19 -3.72 -14.51
C ASN A 11 -6.45 -4.07 -13.71
N ILE A 12 -6.57 -5.32 -13.23
CA ILE A 12 -7.64 -5.72 -12.29
C ILE A 12 -7.55 -4.88 -11.01
N ALA A 13 -6.35 -4.71 -10.45
CA ALA A 13 -6.15 -3.90 -9.25
C ALA A 13 -6.47 -2.41 -9.49
N LEU A 14 -6.03 -1.85 -10.63
CA LEU A 14 -6.36 -0.48 -11.03
C LEU A 14 -7.86 -0.29 -11.22
N GLY A 15 -8.54 -1.22 -11.90
CA GLY A 15 -9.98 -1.17 -12.11
C GLY A 15 -10.79 -1.30 -10.81
N ALA A 16 -10.28 -2.03 -9.82
CA ALA A 16 -10.90 -2.11 -8.49
C ALA A 16 -10.61 -0.88 -7.63
N ALA A 17 -9.46 -0.24 -7.80
CA ALA A 17 -9.03 0.91 -6.99
C ALA A 17 -9.58 2.24 -7.49
N LEU A 18 -9.54 2.49 -8.80
CA LEU A 18 -9.75 3.82 -9.37
C LEU A 18 -11.22 4.05 -9.69
N ARG A 19 -11.75 5.19 -9.25
CA ARG A 19 -13.07 5.68 -9.67
C ARG A 19 -12.93 6.43 -11.00
N PRO A 20 -14.01 6.59 -11.78
CA PRO A 20 -13.98 7.43 -12.98
C PRO A 20 -13.45 8.83 -12.65
N GLY A 21 -12.39 9.25 -13.34
CA GLY A 21 -11.71 10.54 -13.12
C GLY A 21 -10.55 10.52 -12.11
N ASP A 22 -10.31 9.41 -11.41
CA ASP A 22 -9.13 9.29 -10.54
C ASP A 22 -7.85 9.20 -11.38
N SER A 23 -6.88 10.06 -11.07
CA SER A 23 -5.51 9.93 -11.55
C SER A 23 -4.67 9.12 -10.55
N TYR A 24 -3.71 8.34 -11.06
CA TYR A 24 -2.75 7.63 -10.21
C TYR A 24 -1.32 7.90 -10.69
N LYS A 25 -0.39 7.95 -9.73
CA LYS A 25 1.02 8.30 -10.01
C LYS A 25 1.91 7.09 -10.29
N ALA A 26 1.59 5.97 -9.65
CA ALA A 26 2.33 4.72 -9.78
C ALA A 26 1.48 3.55 -9.26
N ALA A 27 1.80 2.34 -9.69
CA ALA A 27 1.21 1.12 -9.15
C ALA A 27 2.29 0.05 -8.98
N ALA A 28 2.60 -0.31 -7.72
CA ALA A 28 3.60 -1.33 -7.43
C ALA A 28 3.00 -2.48 -6.62
N PHE A 29 3.51 -3.67 -6.89
CA PHE A 29 3.19 -4.86 -6.12
C PHE A 29 4.05 -4.91 -4.85
N GLY A 30 3.47 -5.37 -3.75
CA GLY A 30 4.15 -5.57 -2.49
C GLY A 30 3.39 -6.50 -1.55
N THR A 31 3.89 -6.57 -0.33
CA THR A 31 3.23 -7.29 0.76
C THR A 31 2.94 -6.37 1.92
N LEU A 32 1.75 -6.51 2.50
CA LEU A 32 1.32 -5.75 3.65
C LEU A 32 1.22 -6.70 4.84
N SER A 33 1.67 -6.26 6.03
CA SER A 33 1.37 -6.90 7.31
C SER A 33 0.82 -5.90 8.32
N SER A 34 -0.05 -6.37 9.21
CA SER A 34 -0.59 -5.63 10.35
C SER A 34 0.07 -6.12 11.64
N SER A 35 0.44 -5.19 12.53
CA SER A 35 1.05 -5.52 13.84
C SER A 35 0.11 -6.28 14.79
N SER A 36 -1.20 -6.26 14.52
CA SER A 36 -2.22 -6.83 15.41
C SER A 36 -2.81 -8.15 14.89
N GLY A 37 -2.44 -8.59 13.68
CA GLY A 37 -3.13 -9.69 12.99
C GLY A 37 -4.59 -9.40 12.60
N LEU A 38 -5.12 -8.27 13.08
CA LEU A 38 -6.41 -7.71 12.75
C LEU A 38 -6.23 -6.75 11.58
N TRP A 39 -6.87 -7.08 10.47
CA TRP A 39 -7.04 -6.21 9.33
C TRP A 39 -8.29 -5.39 9.55
N ALA A 40 -8.16 -4.32 10.34
CA ALA A 40 -9.22 -3.35 10.57
C ALA A 40 -8.77 -2.02 9.97
N LEU A 41 -9.20 -1.74 8.75
CA LEU A 41 -9.07 -0.44 8.11
C LEU A 41 -10.46 0.07 7.76
N ILE A 42 -10.63 1.37 8.03
CA ILE A 42 -11.90 2.08 7.98
C ILE A 42 -12.32 2.18 6.51
N PHE A 43 -13.54 1.70 6.22
CA PHE A 43 -14.16 1.76 4.91
C PHE A 43 -14.80 3.14 4.72
N PHE A 44 -14.32 3.93 3.75
CA PHE A 44 -15.04 5.10 3.24
C PHE A 44 -15.56 4.81 1.82
N GLY A 45 -16.49 3.86 1.72
CA GLY A 45 -17.08 3.46 0.44
C GLY A 45 -17.98 2.22 0.50
N GLY A 46 -19.12 2.30 1.19
CA GLY A 46 -20.35 1.54 0.88
C GLY A 46 -20.44 0.03 1.14
N ALA A 47 -19.37 -0.72 1.36
CA ALA A 47 -19.44 -2.16 1.66
C ALA A 47 -19.01 -2.44 3.12
N LEU A 48 -19.84 -3.22 3.82
CA LEU A 48 -19.71 -3.65 5.23
C LEU A 48 -18.25 -3.91 5.66
N GLY A 49 -17.82 -3.19 6.70
CA GLY A 49 -16.53 -3.36 7.33
C GLY A 49 -16.39 -4.72 8.01
N GLY A 50 -15.74 -5.65 7.31
CA GLY A 50 -15.38 -6.97 7.85
C GLY A 50 -13.96 -6.95 8.41
N ALA A 51 -13.82 -7.05 9.72
CA ALA A 51 -12.53 -7.35 10.33
C ALA A 51 -12.18 -8.81 10.00
N ILE A 52 -11.12 -9.04 9.22
CA ILE A 52 -10.62 -10.39 8.96
C ILE A 52 -9.45 -10.67 9.88
N ALA A 53 -9.61 -11.66 10.76
CA ALA A 53 -8.51 -12.22 11.53
C ALA A 53 -7.60 -13.03 10.59
N GLY A 54 -6.33 -12.65 10.50
CA GLY A 54 -5.36 -13.40 9.70
C GLY A 54 -3.96 -12.84 9.83
N SER A 55 -3.05 -13.61 10.43
CA SER A 55 -1.64 -13.23 10.67
C SER A 55 -0.75 -13.24 9.41
N ALA A 56 -1.30 -13.53 8.24
CA ALA A 56 -0.53 -13.70 7.01
C ALA A 56 -0.23 -12.36 6.32
N ASN A 57 1.00 -12.22 5.83
CA ASN A 57 1.36 -11.18 4.86
C ASN A 57 0.38 -11.23 3.68
N LYS A 58 -0.23 -10.10 3.37
CA LYS A 58 -1.20 -9.98 2.28
C LYS A 58 -0.50 -9.46 1.04
N ASN A 59 -0.78 -10.08 -0.11
CA ASN A 59 -0.35 -9.59 -1.41
C ASN A 59 -1.16 -8.32 -1.73
N VAL A 60 -0.49 -7.21 -2.01
CA VAL A 60 -1.17 -5.94 -2.27
C VAL A 60 -0.59 -5.23 -3.49
N PHE A 61 -1.45 -4.51 -4.21
CA PHE A 61 -1.02 -3.40 -5.05
C PHE A 61 -1.17 -2.09 -4.30
N VAL A 62 -0.16 -1.24 -4.39
CA VAL A 62 -0.13 0.09 -3.79
C VAL A 62 -0.26 1.10 -4.91
N ILE A 63 -1.31 1.91 -4.84
CA ILE A 63 -1.71 2.84 -5.89
C ILE A 63 -1.97 4.20 -5.25
N PRO A 64 -0.97 5.10 -5.21
CA PRO A 64 -1.16 6.45 -4.74
C PRO A 64 -1.93 7.27 -5.79
N THR A 65 -2.99 7.93 -5.34
CA THR A 65 -3.70 8.98 -6.09
C THR A 65 -3.37 10.34 -5.49
N ASP A 66 -4.07 11.39 -5.93
CA ASP A 66 -3.80 12.76 -5.49
C ASP A 66 -4.07 12.98 -4.00
N ASN A 67 -5.11 12.33 -3.45
CA ASN A 67 -5.55 12.56 -2.06
C ASN A 67 -5.42 11.32 -1.16
N THR A 68 -5.29 10.12 -1.75
CA THR A 68 -5.32 8.85 -1.01
C THR A 68 -4.23 7.90 -1.48
N ILE A 69 -3.83 6.98 -0.61
CA ILE A 69 -3.12 5.76 -0.98
C ILE A 69 -4.13 4.63 -1.00
N LYS A 70 -4.31 4.03 -2.18
CA LYS A 70 -5.17 2.87 -2.35
C LYS A 70 -4.34 1.60 -2.22
N LEU A 71 -4.78 0.67 -1.38
CA LEU A 71 -4.15 -0.64 -1.19
C LEU A 71 -5.14 -1.71 -1.64
N VAL A 72 -4.84 -2.41 -2.74
CA VAL A 72 -5.68 -3.47 -3.26
C VAL A 72 -5.14 -4.81 -2.81
N GLN A 73 -5.85 -5.47 -1.90
CA GLN A 73 -5.52 -6.80 -1.43
C GLN A 73 -5.95 -7.86 -2.45
N LEU A 74 -5.00 -8.71 -2.83
CA LEU A 74 -5.22 -9.84 -3.71
C LEU A 74 -5.36 -11.13 -2.92
N GLY A 75 -6.11 -12.08 -3.50
CA GLY A 75 -6.25 -13.41 -2.94
C GLY A 75 -4.90 -14.12 -2.79
N THR A 76 -4.70 -14.75 -1.63
CA THR A 76 -3.47 -15.53 -1.34
C THR A 76 -3.29 -16.68 -2.32
N TRP A 77 -4.39 -17.36 -2.68
CA TRP A 77 -4.39 -18.53 -3.57
C TRP A 77 -4.70 -18.18 -5.03
N ASN A 78 -5.38 -17.05 -5.26
CA ASN A 78 -5.74 -16.57 -6.58
C ASN A 78 -5.58 -15.05 -6.64
N THR A 79 -4.50 -14.59 -7.25
CA THR A 79 -4.15 -13.17 -7.39
C THR A 79 -5.00 -12.42 -8.40
N SER A 80 -5.78 -13.12 -9.22
CA SER A 80 -6.75 -12.51 -10.14
C SER A 80 -8.05 -12.11 -9.42
N LYS A 81 -8.21 -12.46 -8.13
CA LYS A 81 -9.32 -12.02 -7.31
C LYS A 81 -8.87 -10.92 -6.36
N VAL A 82 -9.54 -9.79 -6.43
CA VAL A 82 -9.44 -8.74 -5.43
C VAL A 82 -10.25 -9.18 -4.21
N GLU A 83 -9.60 -9.28 -3.07
CA GLU A 83 -10.29 -9.57 -1.81
C GLU A 83 -10.85 -8.29 -1.21
N GLN A 84 -10.05 -7.21 -1.18
CA GLN A 84 -10.41 -5.94 -0.56
C GLN A 84 -9.66 -4.78 -1.20
N VAL A 85 -10.22 -3.57 -1.07
CA VAL A 85 -9.56 -2.31 -1.43
C VAL A 85 -9.62 -1.39 -0.21
N PHE A 86 -8.47 -0.86 0.20
CA PHE A 86 -8.35 0.10 1.28
C PHE A 86 -7.99 1.47 0.71
N ASP A 87 -8.85 2.46 0.93
CA ASP A 87 -8.59 3.85 0.58
C ASP A 87 -8.12 4.59 1.82
N ILE A 88 -6.85 4.98 1.86
CA ILE A 88 -6.26 5.65 3.03
C ILE A 88 -5.95 7.09 2.67
N PRO A 89 -6.68 8.08 3.23
CA PRO A 89 -6.33 9.49 3.06
C PRO A 89 -4.92 9.78 3.59
N TYR A 90 -4.14 10.61 2.90
CA TYR A 90 -2.79 10.95 3.35
C TYR A 90 -2.78 11.56 4.76
N GLY A 91 -3.83 12.28 5.14
CA GLY A 91 -4.00 12.87 6.47
C GLY A 91 -4.18 11.85 7.61
N GLU A 92 -4.63 10.62 7.30
CA GLU A 92 -4.80 9.57 8.30
C GLU A 92 -3.52 8.76 8.55
N LEU A 93 -2.54 8.85 7.64
CA LEU A 93 -1.25 8.22 7.81
C LEU A 93 -0.48 8.95 8.91
N THR A 94 -0.09 8.21 9.94
CA THR A 94 0.72 8.73 11.06
C THR A 94 1.93 7.85 11.31
N LYS A 95 2.96 8.41 11.97
CA LYS A 95 4.19 7.70 12.31
C LYS A 95 4.83 7.00 11.11
N VAL A 96 4.81 7.64 9.94
CA VAL A 96 5.36 7.08 8.71
C VAL A 96 6.88 6.98 8.84
N LYS A 97 7.42 5.80 8.55
CA LYS A 97 8.86 5.52 8.52
C LYS A 97 9.16 4.66 7.30
N HIS A 98 9.86 5.25 6.35
CA HIS A 98 10.47 4.58 5.23
C HIS A 98 11.90 4.15 5.60
N THR A 99 12.29 2.96 5.14
CA THR A 99 13.65 2.40 5.28
C THR A 99 13.97 1.61 4.02
N LYS A 100 15.03 1.99 3.32
CA LYS A 100 15.55 1.23 2.18
C LYS A 100 16.33 0.02 2.70
N GLY A 101 15.99 -1.16 2.20
CA GLY A 101 16.70 -2.41 2.46
C GLY A 101 17.77 -2.71 1.42
N SER A 102 18.44 -3.85 1.60
CA SER A 102 19.32 -4.40 0.57
C SER A 102 18.52 -4.87 -0.66
N LEU A 103 19.19 -4.98 -1.81
CA LEU A 103 18.64 -5.55 -3.05
C LEU A 103 17.36 -4.85 -3.58
N GLY A 104 17.22 -3.55 -3.34
CA GLY A 104 16.06 -2.77 -3.83
C GLY A 104 14.76 -3.07 -3.08
N ALA A 105 14.85 -3.58 -1.85
CA ALA A 105 13.71 -3.65 -0.95
C ALA A 105 13.40 -2.27 -0.35
N HIS A 106 12.12 -1.94 -0.24
CA HIS A 106 11.61 -0.73 0.38
C HIS A 106 10.64 -1.13 1.49
N PHE A 107 10.99 -0.79 2.73
CA PHE A 107 10.17 -1.09 3.91
C PHE A 107 9.52 0.19 4.41
N ILE A 108 8.20 0.20 4.44
CA ILE A 108 7.42 1.36 4.86
C ILE A 108 6.56 0.92 6.05
N LYS A 109 6.81 1.52 7.21
CA LYS A 109 5.96 1.37 8.39
C LYS A 109 5.09 2.62 8.53
N PHE A 110 3.80 2.45 8.75
CA PHE A 110 2.88 3.56 8.98
C PHE A 110 1.77 3.12 9.93
N ARG A 111 1.05 4.07 10.49
CA ARG A 111 -0.08 3.82 11.39
C ARG A 111 -1.31 4.53 10.85
N VAL A 112 -2.43 3.83 10.87
CA VAL A 112 -3.76 4.39 10.58
C VAL A 112 -4.62 4.17 11.82
N GLY A 113 -5.11 5.25 12.42
CA GLY A 113 -5.76 5.21 13.73
C GLY A 113 -4.89 4.53 14.80
N LYS A 114 -5.34 3.36 15.30
CA LYS A 114 -4.61 2.58 16.32
C LYS A 114 -3.74 1.46 15.76
N VAL A 115 -3.87 1.12 14.48
CA VAL A 115 -3.23 -0.06 13.88
C VAL A 115 -1.96 0.33 13.13
N SER A 116 -0.88 -0.44 13.34
CA SER A 116 0.38 -0.24 12.63
C SER A 116 0.50 -1.24 11.49
N TYR A 117 0.86 -0.73 10.32
CA TYR A 117 1.04 -1.48 9.09
C TYR A 117 2.50 -1.44 8.66
N ARG A 118 2.93 -2.53 8.01
CA ARG A 118 4.23 -2.65 7.36
C ARG A 118 4.01 -3.08 5.92
N LEU A 119 4.29 -2.17 5.01
CA LEU A 119 4.36 -2.41 3.59
C LEU A 119 5.80 -2.75 3.21
N THR A 120 5.97 -3.81 2.44
CA THR A 120 7.24 -4.23 1.86
C THR A 120 7.08 -4.29 0.35
N MET A 121 7.85 -3.51 -0.37
CA MET A 121 7.94 -3.57 -1.83
C MET A 121 9.37 -3.94 -2.22
N THR A 122 9.54 -4.64 -3.32
CA THR A 122 10.86 -4.87 -3.90
C THR A 122 10.85 -4.43 -5.35
N GLU A 123 11.96 -3.85 -5.81
CA GLU A 123 12.12 -3.42 -7.20
C GLU A 123 12.01 -4.59 -8.20
N ARG A 124 12.20 -5.83 -7.73
CA ARG A 124 12.06 -7.08 -8.50
C ARG A 124 10.79 -7.87 -8.16
N GLY A 125 9.88 -7.31 -7.37
CA GLY A 125 8.65 -7.96 -6.93
C GLY A 125 7.70 -8.20 -8.09
N GLY A 126 7.20 -9.42 -8.26
CA GLY A 126 6.43 -9.76 -9.46
C GLY A 126 7.30 -9.64 -10.71
N LYS A 127 8.26 -10.57 -10.88
CA LYS A 127 9.31 -10.57 -11.93
C LYS A 127 8.81 -10.30 -13.37
N ASN A 128 7.51 -10.44 -13.63
CA ASN A 128 6.86 -10.21 -14.92
C ASN A 128 5.97 -8.95 -14.93
N LEU A 129 6.14 -8.03 -13.98
CA LEU A 129 5.37 -6.80 -13.87
C LEU A 129 6.18 -5.61 -14.40
N PRO A 130 5.84 -5.08 -15.59
CA PRO A 130 6.52 -3.93 -16.16
C PRO A 130 6.41 -2.69 -15.27
N GLY A 131 7.51 -1.95 -15.18
CA GLY A 131 7.59 -0.71 -14.40
C GLY A 131 7.64 -0.90 -12.88
N GLN A 132 7.70 -2.14 -12.36
CA GLN A 132 7.73 -2.38 -10.90
C GLN A 132 8.84 -1.58 -10.19
N LYS A 133 10.05 -1.55 -10.75
CA LYS A 133 11.20 -0.85 -10.16
C LYS A 133 10.91 0.65 -10.01
N GLU A 134 10.50 1.29 -11.11
CA GLU A 134 10.19 2.72 -11.14
C GLU A 134 9.00 3.06 -10.25
N ASN A 135 7.93 2.26 -10.32
CA ASN A 135 6.75 2.44 -9.49
C ASN A 135 7.06 2.30 -8.00
N ALA A 136 7.85 1.28 -7.61
CA ALA A 136 8.26 1.09 -6.22
C ALA A 136 9.10 2.27 -5.72
N GLN A 137 9.95 2.85 -6.56
CA GLN A 137 10.74 4.04 -6.21
C GLN A 137 9.87 5.29 -6.04
N ILE A 138 8.94 5.55 -6.97
CA ILE A 138 7.98 6.66 -6.89
C ILE A 138 7.16 6.56 -5.60
N ILE A 139 6.60 5.38 -5.31
CA ILE A 139 5.78 5.15 -4.12
C ILE A 139 6.62 5.33 -2.86
N SER A 140 7.83 4.78 -2.82
CA SER A 140 8.72 4.91 -1.66
C SER A 140 9.12 6.36 -1.41
N GLN A 141 9.29 7.15 -2.47
CA GLN A 141 9.56 8.58 -2.40
C GLN A 141 8.37 9.34 -1.80
N ILE A 142 7.14 9.06 -2.23
CA ILE A 142 5.91 9.64 -1.65
C ILE A 142 5.87 9.40 -0.13
N PHE A 143 6.09 8.16 0.33
CA PHE A 143 6.13 7.86 1.76
C PHE A 143 7.30 8.54 2.50
N ALA A 144 8.46 8.69 1.86
CA ALA A 144 9.59 9.41 2.42
C ALA A 144 9.26 10.90 2.64
N ASP A 145 8.55 11.52 1.70
CA ASP A 145 8.17 12.92 1.80
C ASP A 145 7.07 13.15 2.84
N ILE A 146 6.11 12.22 2.97
CA ILE A 146 5.15 12.22 4.09
C ILE A 146 5.90 12.12 5.44
N GLN A 147 6.89 11.23 5.56
CA GLN A 147 7.70 11.12 6.77
C GLN A 147 8.44 12.44 7.09
N LYS A 148 9.02 13.10 6.09
CA LYS A 148 9.70 14.40 6.28
C LYS A 148 8.72 15.48 6.75
N ALA A 149 7.54 15.59 6.12
CA ALA A 149 6.50 16.54 6.50
C ALA A 149 6.05 16.34 7.96
N GLN A 150 5.84 15.09 8.38
CA GLN A 150 5.47 14.77 9.77
C GLN A 150 6.55 15.15 10.78
N ARG A 151 7.84 15.03 10.41
CA ARG A 151 8.95 15.48 11.26
C ARG A 151 8.97 17.00 11.39
N ALA A 152 8.84 17.72 10.29
CA ALA A 152 8.83 19.19 10.28
C ALA A 152 7.68 19.76 11.14
N GLN A 153 6.49 19.17 11.07
CA GLN A 153 5.35 19.58 11.90
C GLN A 153 5.56 19.32 13.41
N LYS A 154 6.29 18.25 13.77
CA LYS A 154 6.63 17.99 15.18
C LYS A 154 7.60 19.01 15.75
N VAL A 155 8.60 19.44 14.97
CA VAL A 155 9.57 20.46 15.40
C VAL A 155 8.85 21.78 15.67
N LYS A 156 7.96 22.22 14.77
CA LYS A 156 7.18 23.46 14.93
C LYS A 156 6.24 23.47 16.15
N LYS A 157 5.77 22.31 16.62
CA LYS A 157 4.92 22.22 17.82
C LYS A 157 5.70 22.17 19.13
N ALA A 158 7.02 21.99 19.06
CA ALA A 158 7.91 21.90 20.21
C ALA A 158 8.75 23.18 20.40
N SER A 159 8.58 24.16 19.52
CA SER A 159 9.12 25.54 19.62
C SER A 159 8.00 26.48 20.04
#